data_AF-A0A432SQ33-F1
#
_entry.id   AF-A0A432SQ33-F1
#
_cell.length_a   1.000
_cell.length_b   1.000
_cell.length_c   1.000
_cell.angle_alpha   90.00
_cell.angle_beta   90.00
_cell.angle_gamma   90.00
#
_symmetry.space_group_name_H-M   'P 1'
#
loop_
_entity.id
_entity.type
_entity.pdbx_description
1 polymer ?
#
loop_
_entity_poly.entity_id
_entity_poly.type
_entity_poly.pdbx_seq_one_letter_code
_entity_poly.pdbx_strand_id
1 'polypeptide(L)'
;MSKKVFHLSHTDLDGYSCQLITKRCFENIRFYNSNYGSEIRVRIDQMINDIQTEGADENLLLITDLNLTMSDAKYLVKLAQEGSHNIELLLLDHHKTGADCANEYDWYQLDVKRCATKITYDWFLQKGFDIDDLKEYVDVVNAIDIWLKDQDQFELGKVFMKIVSSSREVNRVMFDKENSKYIFYLLQKAKEYIKKDNPHIWLDNDIHSIKKGFFKKDEDDTLDNLVSNFIVDMLTQKRDEFTIYYDKYKGILTYSIGNVSIIGNDFLVKNSDFDFFMDINGRGNISFRANDKADVSKISKDVFGGGGHANASGGRFETYKDSFIYDEIKSQVQEKLTIGENHG
;
A
#
# COMPACT_ATOMS: atom_id res chain seq x y z
N MET A 1 28.85 -7.93 6.34
CA MET A 1 27.78 -7.84 7.36
C MET A 1 26.54 -7.36 6.63
N SER A 2 25.43 -8.11 6.68
CA SER A 2 24.23 -7.80 5.90
C SER A 2 23.41 -6.73 6.62
N LYS A 3 23.56 -5.47 6.21
CA LYS A 3 22.69 -4.38 6.66
C LYS A 3 21.24 -4.68 6.25
N LYS A 4 20.28 -4.53 7.17
CA LYS A 4 18.85 -4.63 6.84
C LYS A 4 18.27 -3.23 6.61
N VAL A 5 17.49 -3.06 5.56
CA VAL A 5 16.91 -1.76 5.19
C VAL A 5 15.41 -1.74 5.47
N PHE A 6 14.94 -0.67 6.09
CA PHE A 6 13.52 -0.37 6.31
C PHE A 6 13.22 0.92 5.57
N HIS A 7 12.50 0.83 4.46
CA HIS A 7 12.34 1.93 3.52
C HIS A 7 10.89 2.41 3.45
N LEU A 8 10.62 3.56 4.04
CA LEU A 8 9.36 4.28 3.91
C LEU A 8 9.42 5.26 2.74
N SER A 9 8.41 5.22 1.87
CA SER A 9 8.28 6.19 0.79
C SER A 9 6.84 6.62 0.54
N HIS A 10 6.65 7.63 -0.31
CA HIS A 10 5.32 8.08 -0.71
C HIS A 10 4.58 7.02 -1.55
N THR A 11 3.32 7.29 -1.91
CA THR A 11 2.41 6.30 -2.56
C THR A 11 2.14 6.57 -4.04
N ASP A 12 2.79 7.55 -4.65
CA ASP A 12 2.66 7.88 -6.06
C ASP A 12 3.83 7.32 -6.88
N LEU A 13 3.97 7.79 -8.12
CA LEU A 13 5.02 7.33 -9.03
C LEU A 13 6.41 7.57 -8.45
N ASP A 14 6.68 8.73 -7.87
CA ASP A 14 8.02 9.08 -7.40
C ASP A 14 8.39 8.25 -6.17
N GLY A 15 7.48 8.12 -5.20
CA GLY A 15 7.70 7.29 -4.02
C GLY A 15 7.94 5.80 -4.35
N TYR A 16 7.07 5.17 -5.14
CA TYR A 16 7.28 3.77 -5.54
C TYR A 16 8.54 3.57 -6.38
N SER A 17 8.94 4.58 -7.15
CA SER A 17 10.16 4.53 -7.95
C SER A 17 11.42 4.60 -7.09
N CYS A 18 11.43 5.36 -5.99
CA CYS A 18 12.49 5.30 -4.97
C CYS A 18 12.70 3.87 -4.45
N GLN A 19 11.59 3.16 -4.19
CA GLN A 19 11.63 1.78 -3.72
C GLN A 19 12.20 0.81 -4.77
N LEU A 20 11.93 1.04 -6.06
CA LEU A 20 12.55 0.26 -7.13
C LEU A 20 14.07 0.47 -7.22
N ILE A 21 14.56 1.69 -6.98
CA ILE A 21 16.00 1.96 -6.90
C ILE A 21 16.61 1.16 -5.75
N THR A 22 16.07 1.30 -4.55
CA THR A 22 16.63 0.64 -3.35
C THR A 22 16.52 -0.88 -3.40
N LYS A 23 15.48 -1.44 -4.04
CA LYS A 23 15.37 -2.87 -4.32
C LYS A 23 16.52 -3.42 -5.18
N ARG A 24 17.13 -2.58 -6.03
CA ARG A 24 18.32 -2.94 -6.82
C ARG A 24 19.62 -2.83 -6.03
N CYS A 25 19.62 -2.07 -4.93
CA CYS A 25 20.77 -1.89 -4.06
C CYS A 25 20.83 -2.92 -2.92
N PHE A 26 19.67 -3.38 -2.42
CA PHE A 26 19.60 -4.19 -1.19
C PHE A 26 18.74 -5.44 -1.36
N GLU A 27 19.26 -6.58 -0.91
CA GLU A 27 18.50 -7.84 -0.86
C GLU A 27 17.62 -7.93 0.41
N ASN A 28 18.16 -7.51 1.56
CA ASN A 28 17.46 -7.56 2.84
C ASN A 28 16.77 -6.22 3.12
N ILE A 29 15.61 -6.01 2.50
CA ILE A 29 14.84 -4.76 2.57
C ILE A 29 13.35 -5.02 2.85
N ARG A 30 12.76 -4.18 3.70
CA ARG A 30 11.32 -4.11 3.96
C ARG A 30 10.78 -2.74 3.55
N PHE A 31 9.70 -2.73 2.77
CA PHE A 31 9.08 -1.52 2.25
C PHE A 31 7.86 -1.11 3.07
N TYR A 32 7.69 0.19 3.20
CA TYR A 32 6.54 0.85 3.80
C TYR A 32 6.12 1.99 2.90
N ASN A 33 4.82 2.28 2.86
CA ASN A 33 4.32 3.43 2.14
C ASN A 33 3.44 4.28 3.05
N SER A 34 3.50 5.59 2.84
CA SER A 34 2.64 6.55 3.51
C SER A 34 2.19 7.60 2.51
N ASN A 35 1.00 8.13 2.69
CA ASN A 35 0.68 9.46 2.18
C ASN A 35 1.24 10.50 3.18
N TYR A 36 0.55 11.63 3.37
CA TYR A 36 0.94 12.65 4.34
C TYR A 36 0.20 12.54 5.69
N GLY A 37 0.66 13.33 6.65
CA GLY A 37 -0.04 13.56 7.91
C GLY A 37 0.21 12.45 8.93
N SER A 38 -0.85 12.05 9.65
CA SER A 38 -0.73 11.11 10.77
C SER A 38 -0.26 9.72 10.35
N GLU A 39 -0.43 9.33 9.09
CA GLU A 39 0.07 8.04 8.57
C GLU A 39 1.60 7.93 8.70
N ILE A 40 2.35 9.03 8.54
CA ILE A 40 3.82 9.04 8.69
C ILE A 40 4.21 8.57 10.09
N ARG A 41 3.52 9.09 11.12
CA ARG A 41 3.80 8.74 12.51
C ARG A 41 3.55 7.26 12.78
N VAL A 42 2.43 6.75 12.26
CA VAL A 42 2.07 5.33 12.35
C VAL A 42 3.13 4.44 11.67
N ARG A 43 3.65 4.85 10.50
CA ARG A 43 4.71 4.10 9.82
C ARG A 43 6.05 4.17 10.54
N ILE A 44 6.39 5.29 11.18
CA ILE A 44 7.59 5.38 12.04
C ILE A 44 7.49 4.36 13.17
N ASP A 45 6.36 4.31 13.88
CA ASP A 45 6.16 3.36 14.97
C ASP A 45 6.26 1.91 14.48
N GLN A 46 5.63 1.62 13.34
CA GLN A 46 5.68 0.29 12.72
C GLN A 46 7.13 -0.11 12.35
N MET A 47 7.88 0.77 11.69
CA MET A 47 9.28 0.51 11.31
C MET A 47 10.16 0.26 12.54
N ILE A 48 10.01 1.07 13.60
CA ILE A 48 10.80 0.90 14.82
C ILE A 48 10.47 -0.44 15.50
N ASN A 49 9.18 -0.81 15.60
CA ASN A 49 8.76 -2.09 16.14
C ASN A 49 9.29 -3.27 15.30
N ASP A 50 9.25 -3.16 13.97
CA ASP A 50 9.79 -4.17 13.07
C ASP A 50 11.32 -4.27 13.21
N ILE A 51 12.04 -3.16 13.36
CA ILE A 51 13.49 -3.19 13.64
C ILE A 51 13.79 -3.92 14.96
N GLN A 52 13.01 -3.71 16.02
CA GLN A 52 13.25 -4.42 17.30
C GLN A 52 12.94 -5.92 17.23
N THR A 53 12.07 -6.37 16.32
CA THR A 53 11.62 -7.77 16.25
C THR A 53 12.40 -8.58 15.21
N GLU A 54 12.78 -7.96 14.10
CA GLU A 54 13.41 -8.61 12.95
C GLU A 54 14.60 -7.82 12.37
N GLY A 55 15.12 -6.83 13.09
CA GLY A 55 16.31 -6.08 12.70
C GLY A 55 17.58 -6.93 12.68
N ALA A 56 18.59 -6.46 11.94
CA ALA A 56 19.94 -7.00 11.98
C ALA A 56 20.80 -6.25 13.00
N ASP A 57 22.09 -6.60 13.10
CA ASP A 57 23.05 -5.82 13.91
C ASP A 57 23.16 -4.38 13.39
N GLU A 58 23.13 -4.21 12.07
CA GLU A 58 23.22 -2.94 11.36
C GLU A 58 21.94 -2.71 10.54
N ASN A 59 21.24 -1.61 10.79
CA ASN A 59 19.99 -1.27 10.11
C ASN A 59 20.09 0.11 9.46
N LEU A 60 19.44 0.27 8.31
CA LEU A 60 19.18 1.55 7.69
C LEU A 60 17.67 1.81 7.71
N LEU A 61 17.26 2.87 8.38
CA LEU A 61 15.91 3.43 8.23
C LEU A 61 15.99 4.54 7.20
N LEU A 62 15.43 4.26 6.02
CA LEU A 62 15.42 5.14 4.87
C LEU A 62 14.03 5.73 4.67
N ILE A 63 13.94 7.04 4.56
CA ILE A 63 12.72 7.75 4.18
C ILE A 63 12.97 8.47 2.85
N THR A 64 12.09 8.32 1.87
CA THR A 64 12.17 9.10 0.63
C THR A 64 10.83 9.71 0.25
N ASP A 65 10.87 10.82 -0.49
CA ASP A 65 9.68 11.49 -1.04
C ASP A 65 8.65 11.92 0.02
N LEU A 66 9.11 12.11 1.26
CA LEU A 66 8.26 12.48 2.39
C LEU A 66 9.03 13.48 3.25
N ASN A 67 8.38 14.60 3.54
CA ASN A 67 8.90 15.53 4.52
C ASN A 67 8.43 15.19 5.94
N LEU A 68 9.30 15.40 6.92
CA LEU A 68 8.95 15.28 8.32
C LEU A 68 8.68 16.64 8.93
N THR A 69 7.72 16.72 9.86
CA THR A 69 7.66 17.84 10.79
C THR A 69 8.84 17.74 11.77
N MET A 70 9.25 18.88 12.36
CA MET A 70 10.29 18.88 13.40
C MET A 70 9.90 17.99 14.60
N SER A 71 8.60 17.85 14.88
CA SER A 71 8.11 16.96 15.94
C SER A 71 8.31 15.48 15.60
N ASP A 72 8.04 15.09 14.35
CA ASP A 72 8.25 13.72 13.88
C ASP A 72 9.73 13.39 13.74
N ALA A 73 10.56 14.32 13.26
CA ALA A 73 12.00 14.13 13.18
C ALA A 73 12.64 13.93 14.58
N LYS A 74 12.30 14.78 15.55
CA LYS A 74 12.76 14.62 16.95
C LYS A 74 12.32 13.29 17.55
N TYR A 75 11.10 12.87 17.24
CA TYR A 75 10.58 11.61 17.72
C TYR A 75 11.28 10.40 17.10
N LEU A 76 11.50 10.41 15.78
CA LEU A 76 12.24 9.37 15.07
C LEU A 76 13.65 9.23 15.65
N VAL A 77 14.36 10.34 15.85
CA VAL A 77 15.70 10.34 16.46
C VAL A 77 15.68 9.74 17.86
N LYS A 78 14.71 10.12 18.69
CA LYS A 78 14.54 9.56 20.03
C LYS A 78 14.36 8.04 19.98
N LEU A 79 13.41 7.56 19.16
CA LEU A 79 13.14 6.12 19.03
C LEU A 79 14.35 5.34 18.49
N ALA A 80 15.08 5.91 17.53
CA ALA A 80 16.27 5.29 16.97
C ALA A 80 17.42 5.15 17.99
N GLN A 81 17.49 6.03 19.00
CA GLN A 81 18.51 6.02 20.05
C GLN A 81 18.15 5.16 21.27
N GLU A 82 16.86 4.96 21.55
CA GLU A 82 16.38 4.19 22.71
C GLU A 82 16.38 2.67 22.47
N GLY A 83 16.50 2.24 21.20
CA GLY A 83 16.48 0.84 20.79
C GLY A 83 17.77 0.06 21.09
N SER A 84 17.67 -1.26 21.00
CA SER A 84 18.81 -2.18 21.18
C SER A 84 19.65 -2.42 19.92
N HIS A 85 19.14 -1.99 18.76
CA HIS A 85 19.76 -2.17 17.45
C HIS A 85 20.47 -0.89 16.99
N ASN A 86 21.55 -1.04 16.21
CA ASN A 86 22.17 0.10 15.54
C ASN A 86 21.30 0.53 14.33
N ILE A 87 20.87 1.79 14.31
CA ILE A 87 19.99 2.35 13.28
C ILE A 87 20.66 3.60 12.68
N GLU A 88 21.09 3.47 11.43
CA GLU A 88 21.43 4.62 10.59
C GLU A 88 20.14 5.24 10.05
N LEU A 89 19.99 6.55 10.23
CA LEU A 89 18.91 7.32 9.61
C LEU A 89 19.41 7.92 8.29
N LEU A 90 18.55 7.89 7.28
CA LEU A 90 18.74 8.63 6.03
C LEU A 90 17.37 9.06 5.51
N LEU A 91 17.26 10.33 5.13
CA LEU A 91 16.09 10.85 4.46
C LEU A 91 16.52 11.59 3.18
N LEU A 92 15.92 11.22 2.04
CA LEU A 92 16.17 11.83 0.73
C LEU A 92 14.87 12.41 0.18
N ASP A 93 14.76 13.74 0.13
CA ASP A 93 13.51 14.42 -0.16
C ASP A 93 13.71 15.68 -1.03
N HIS A 94 12.63 16.14 -1.64
CA HIS A 94 12.60 17.32 -2.51
C HIS A 94 11.58 18.39 -2.06
N HIS A 95 10.75 18.08 -1.06
CA HIS A 95 9.74 19.01 -0.55
C HIS A 95 10.37 20.15 0.25
N LYS A 96 10.29 21.38 -0.28
CA LYS A 96 10.84 22.59 0.38
C LYS A 96 10.34 22.80 1.81
N THR A 97 9.17 22.27 2.17
CA THR A 97 8.60 22.32 3.52
C THR A 97 9.41 21.56 4.57
N GLY A 98 10.34 20.69 4.17
CA GLY A 98 11.26 19.98 5.05
C GLY A 98 12.54 20.76 5.41
N ALA A 99 12.73 21.99 4.91
CA ALA A 99 14.00 22.72 5.03
C ALA A 99 14.48 22.94 6.47
N ASP A 100 13.56 23.19 7.42
CA ASP A 100 13.94 23.36 8.83
C ASP A 100 14.54 22.08 9.42
N CYS A 101 13.99 20.91 9.06
CA CYS A 101 14.53 19.61 9.46
C CYS A 101 15.86 19.32 8.76
N ALA A 102 15.98 19.64 7.47
CA ALA A 102 17.19 19.46 6.68
C ALA A 102 18.38 20.29 7.21
N ASN A 103 18.12 21.49 7.75
CA ASN A 103 19.15 22.34 8.36
C ASN A 103 19.58 21.84 9.74
N GLU A 104 18.71 21.14 10.47
CA GLU A 104 18.96 20.64 11.82
C GLU A 104 19.65 19.27 11.81
N TYR A 105 19.35 18.42 10.83
CA TYR A 105 19.75 17.01 10.83
C TYR A 105 20.57 16.62 9.61
N ASP A 106 21.83 16.22 9.82
CA ASP A 106 22.74 15.77 8.75
C ASP A 106 22.22 14.55 7.97
N TRP A 107 21.38 13.71 8.57
CA TRP A 107 20.78 12.56 7.88
C TRP A 107 19.62 12.96 6.94
N TYR A 108 19.16 14.21 6.98
CA TYR A 108 18.08 14.73 6.16
C TYR A 108 18.66 15.49 4.96
N GLN A 109 18.64 14.85 3.79
CA GLN A 109 19.15 15.38 2.54
C GLN A 109 18.00 15.95 1.71
N LEU A 110 18.02 17.26 1.48
CA LEU A 110 16.99 17.98 0.72
C LEU A 110 17.54 18.53 -0.61
N ASP A 111 16.90 18.18 -1.72
CA ASP A 111 17.15 18.81 -3.03
C ASP A 111 15.84 19.14 -3.76
N VAL A 112 15.50 20.42 -3.81
CA VAL A 112 14.25 20.92 -4.41
C VAL A 112 14.28 21.01 -5.94
N LYS A 113 15.36 20.57 -6.61
CA LYS A 113 15.54 20.69 -8.07
C LYS A 113 15.29 19.38 -8.83
N ARG A 114 15.14 18.27 -8.13
CA ARG A 114 15.02 16.92 -8.68
C ARG A 114 13.90 16.20 -7.94
N CYS A 115 13.31 15.19 -8.57
CA CYS A 115 12.38 14.29 -7.89
C CYS A 115 13.13 13.38 -6.90
N ALA A 116 12.42 12.85 -5.91
CA ALA A 116 12.99 11.96 -4.89
C ALA A 116 13.62 10.69 -5.50
N THR A 117 13.05 10.14 -6.58
CA THR A 117 13.64 9.00 -7.30
C THR A 117 15.03 9.33 -7.82
N LYS A 118 15.21 10.53 -8.39
CA LYS A 118 16.50 10.94 -8.95
C LYS A 118 17.52 11.23 -7.85
N ILE A 119 17.09 11.83 -6.74
CA ILE A 119 17.94 12.00 -5.56
C ILE A 119 18.39 10.64 -5.02
N THR A 120 17.46 9.69 -4.89
CA THR A 120 17.71 8.32 -4.41
C THR A 120 18.67 7.58 -5.34
N TYR A 121 18.44 7.64 -6.65
CA TYR A 121 19.32 7.07 -7.67
C TYR A 121 20.74 7.63 -7.58
N ASP A 122 20.89 8.95 -7.63
CA ASP A 122 22.21 9.58 -7.63
C ASP A 122 22.96 9.32 -6.31
N TRP A 123 22.25 9.29 -5.17
CA TRP A 123 22.84 8.96 -3.87
C TRP A 123 23.45 7.56 -3.87
N PHE A 124 22.68 6.53 -4.27
CA PHE A 124 23.17 5.15 -4.26
C PHE A 124 24.18 4.87 -5.37
N LEU A 125 24.06 5.51 -6.54
CA LEU A 125 25.07 5.43 -7.59
C LEU A 125 26.43 5.95 -7.08
N GLN A 126 26.45 7.09 -6.36
CA GLN A 126 27.66 7.64 -5.74
C GLN A 126 28.24 6.76 -4.64
N LYS A 127 27.42 5.91 -3.99
CA LYS A 127 27.88 4.89 -3.03
C LYS A 127 28.43 3.62 -3.70
N GLY A 128 28.46 3.56 -5.03
CA GLY A 128 29.05 2.47 -5.79
C GLY A 128 28.10 1.31 -6.10
N PHE A 129 26.79 1.50 -5.97
CA PHE A 129 25.80 0.50 -6.39
C PHE A 129 25.70 0.44 -7.92
N ASP A 130 25.59 -0.77 -8.47
CA ASP A 130 25.43 -1.01 -9.90
C ASP A 130 23.97 -0.86 -10.33
N ILE A 131 23.58 0.40 -10.59
CA ILE A 131 22.21 0.78 -10.98
C ILE A 131 22.17 1.65 -12.23
N ASP A 132 23.28 1.85 -12.95
CA ASP A 132 23.38 2.75 -14.10
C ASP A 132 22.34 2.44 -15.21
N ASP A 133 21.94 1.18 -15.34
CA ASP A 133 20.88 0.73 -16.27
C ASP A 133 19.50 1.35 -15.98
N LEU A 134 19.30 1.97 -14.81
CA LEU A 134 18.06 2.63 -14.43
C LEU A 134 18.00 4.10 -14.85
N LYS A 135 19.08 4.67 -15.39
CA LYS A 135 19.15 6.12 -15.68
C LYS A 135 17.98 6.62 -16.53
N GLU A 136 17.65 5.94 -17.62
CA GLU A 136 16.56 6.36 -18.51
C GLU A 136 15.19 6.29 -17.81
N TYR A 137 14.98 5.29 -16.94
CA TYR A 137 13.78 5.18 -16.11
C TYR A 137 13.66 6.35 -15.13
N VAL A 138 14.77 6.68 -14.46
CA VAL A 138 14.85 7.80 -13.50
C VAL A 138 14.58 9.12 -14.20
N ASP A 139 15.10 9.31 -15.41
CA ASP A 139 14.87 10.52 -16.21
C ASP A 139 13.38 10.66 -16.59
N VAL A 140 12.66 9.56 -16.84
CA VAL A 140 11.20 9.57 -17.08
C VAL A 140 10.42 10.01 -15.85
N VAL A 141 10.72 9.43 -14.69
CA VAL A 141 10.05 9.80 -13.42
C VAL A 141 10.33 11.26 -13.08
N ASN A 142 11.59 11.69 -13.18
CA ASN A 142 11.96 13.07 -12.90
C ASN A 142 11.30 14.06 -13.85
N ALA A 143 11.19 13.74 -15.15
CA ALA A 143 10.58 14.64 -16.12
C ALA A 143 9.12 14.95 -15.76
N ILE A 144 8.32 13.93 -15.40
CA ILE A 144 6.91 14.16 -15.04
C ILE A 144 6.75 14.82 -13.68
N ASP A 145 7.54 14.40 -12.69
CA ASP A 145 7.41 14.87 -11.30
C ASP A 145 7.69 16.38 -11.18
N ILE A 146 8.78 16.87 -11.78
CA ILE A 146 9.13 18.30 -11.76
C ILE A 146 8.65 19.07 -13.00
N TRP A 147 7.70 18.49 -13.75
CA TRP A 147 6.99 19.14 -14.86
C TRP A 147 7.84 19.63 -16.04
N LEU A 148 8.81 18.83 -16.49
CA LEU A 148 9.69 19.13 -17.63
C LEU A 148 9.01 18.83 -18.97
N LYS A 149 7.93 19.55 -19.26
CA LYS A 149 7.03 19.33 -20.42
C LYS A 149 7.72 19.27 -21.80
N ASP A 150 8.87 19.92 -21.94
CA ASP A 150 9.58 20.02 -23.22
C ASP A 150 10.60 18.88 -23.42
N GLN A 151 10.69 17.94 -22.48
CA GLN A 151 11.52 16.73 -22.58
C GLN A 151 10.73 15.56 -23.18
N ASP A 152 11.39 14.77 -24.03
CA ASP A 152 10.80 13.59 -24.69
C ASP A 152 10.21 12.58 -23.71
N GLN A 153 10.79 12.51 -22.50
CA GLN A 153 10.38 11.60 -21.44
C GLN A 153 9.04 11.98 -20.78
N PHE A 154 8.61 13.24 -20.88
CA PHE A 154 7.46 13.75 -20.12
C PHE A 154 6.15 13.04 -20.46
N GLU A 155 5.89 12.82 -21.75
CA GLU A 155 4.68 12.14 -22.22
C GLU A 155 4.61 10.69 -21.72
N LEU A 156 5.74 9.98 -21.71
CA LEU A 156 5.83 8.63 -21.14
C LEU A 156 5.62 8.66 -19.62
N GLY A 157 6.18 9.65 -18.93
CA GLY A 157 6.01 9.84 -17.49
C GLY A 157 4.55 10.02 -17.08
N LYS A 158 3.72 10.71 -17.89
CA LYS A 158 2.26 10.78 -17.64
C LYS A 158 1.60 9.41 -17.66
N VAL A 159 2.03 8.52 -18.55
CA VAL A 159 1.50 7.15 -18.64
C VAL A 159 1.96 6.31 -17.45
N PHE A 160 3.22 6.47 -17.00
CA PHE A 160 3.71 5.84 -15.77
C PHE A 160 2.89 6.28 -14.55
N MET A 161 2.62 7.59 -14.44
CA MET A 161 1.79 8.16 -13.37
C MET A 161 0.36 7.61 -13.42
N LYS A 162 -0.23 7.48 -14.62
CA LYS A 162 -1.55 6.86 -14.82
C LYS A 162 -1.57 5.41 -14.38
N ILE A 163 -0.53 4.63 -14.69
CA ILE A 163 -0.42 3.23 -14.27
C ILE A 163 -0.45 3.14 -12.75
N VAL A 164 0.35 3.92 -12.02
CA VAL A 164 0.37 3.87 -10.55
C VAL A 164 -0.96 4.34 -9.96
N SER A 165 -1.45 5.52 -10.34
CA SER A 165 -2.65 6.15 -9.75
C SER A 165 -3.96 5.39 -10.02
N SER A 166 -4.03 4.64 -11.12
CA SER A 166 -5.20 3.83 -11.50
C SER A 166 -5.14 2.37 -11.03
N SER A 167 -4.06 1.95 -10.36
CA SER A 167 -3.86 0.55 -9.96
C SER A 167 -4.34 0.30 -8.54
N ARG A 168 -5.64 0.04 -8.40
CA ARG A 168 -6.34 -0.11 -7.11
C ARG A 168 -6.85 -1.53 -6.87
N GLU A 169 -6.48 -2.46 -7.74
CA GLU A 169 -6.95 -3.85 -7.71
C GLU A 169 -6.48 -4.63 -6.47
N VAL A 170 -5.37 -4.23 -5.85
CA VAL A 170 -4.88 -4.79 -4.58
C VAL A 170 -4.95 -3.73 -3.48
N ASN A 171 -5.74 -3.96 -2.44
CA ASN A 171 -5.95 -2.99 -1.38
C ASN A 171 -4.69 -2.82 -0.50
N ARG A 172 -4.15 -1.60 -0.41
CA ARG A 172 -2.90 -1.30 0.33
C ARG A 172 -2.99 -1.42 1.85
N VAL A 173 -4.18 -1.30 2.45
CA VAL A 173 -4.35 -1.38 3.90
C VAL A 173 -4.39 -2.84 4.34
N MET A 174 -5.04 -3.70 3.54
CA MET A 174 -5.13 -5.14 3.83
C MET A 174 -3.91 -5.94 3.32
N PHE A 175 -3.35 -5.53 2.19
CA PHE A 175 -2.36 -6.30 1.44
C PHE A 175 -1.20 -5.39 1.00
N ASP A 176 -0.59 -4.70 1.95
CA ASP A 176 0.49 -3.73 1.70
C ASP A 176 1.64 -4.32 0.85
N LYS A 177 2.17 -5.48 1.24
CA LYS A 177 3.27 -6.18 0.56
C LYS A 177 2.87 -6.61 -0.85
N GLU A 178 1.66 -7.13 -1.03
CA GLU A 178 1.15 -7.56 -2.33
C GLU A 178 0.83 -6.36 -3.24
N ASN A 179 0.36 -5.24 -2.67
CA ASN A 179 0.15 -3.99 -3.38
C ASN A 179 1.48 -3.45 -3.93
N SER A 180 2.53 -3.32 -3.10
CA SER A 180 3.84 -2.88 -3.58
C SER A 180 4.40 -3.83 -4.65
N LYS A 181 4.25 -5.15 -4.49
CA LYS A 181 4.65 -6.13 -5.53
C LYS A 181 3.92 -5.90 -6.85
N TYR A 182 2.62 -5.63 -6.80
CA TYR A 182 1.82 -5.33 -7.99
C TYR A 182 2.30 -4.04 -8.66
N ILE A 183 2.45 -2.94 -7.91
CA ILE A 183 2.95 -1.68 -8.47
C ILE A 183 4.36 -1.84 -9.07
N PHE A 184 5.25 -2.55 -8.38
CA PHE A 184 6.59 -2.84 -8.90
C PHE A 184 6.55 -3.65 -10.19
N TYR A 185 5.68 -4.67 -10.28
CA TYR A 185 5.50 -5.42 -11.51
C TYR A 185 5.06 -4.52 -12.67
N LEU A 186 4.09 -3.63 -12.43
CA LEU A 186 3.60 -2.70 -13.46
C LEU A 186 4.69 -1.75 -13.93
N LEU A 187 5.46 -1.15 -13.01
CA LEU A 187 6.55 -0.24 -13.35
C LEU A 187 7.70 -0.96 -14.06
N GLN A 188 8.01 -2.20 -13.67
CA GLN A 188 8.99 -3.02 -14.38
C GLN A 188 8.55 -3.30 -15.82
N LYS A 189 7.26 -3.63 -16.02
CA LYS A 189 6.69 -3.81 -17.37
C LYS A 189 6.68 -2.52 -18.17
N ALA A 190 6.35 -1.40 -17.53
CA ALA A 190 6.38 -0.08 -18.16
C ALA A 190 7.80 0.32 -18.61
N LYS A 191 8.84 -0.04 -17.83
CA LYS A 191 10.25 0.21 -18.18
C LYS A 191 10.64 -0.39 -19.53
N GLU A 192 10.05 -1.53 -19.92
CA GLU A 192 10.33 -2.22 -21.19
C GLU A 192 9.92 -1.38 -22.43
N TYR A 193 9.11 -0.33 -22.25
CA TYR A 193 8.66 0.53 -23.34
C TYR A 193 9.57 1.73 -23.59
N ILE A 194 10.45 2.11 -22.65
CA ILE A 194 11.24 3.36 -22.71
C ILE A 194 11.99 3.51 -24.04
N LYS A 195 12.55 2.42 -24.56
CA LYS A 195 13.36 2.40 -25.79
C LYS A 195 12.57 2.15 -27.08
N LYS A 196 11.24 2.04 -27.01
CA LYS A 196 10.39 1.84 -28.18
C LYS A 196 10.09 3.17 -28.86
N ASP A 197 9.83 3.12 -30.17
CA ASP A 197 9.28 4.27 -30.89
C ASP A 197 7.86 4.58 -30.39
N ASN A 198 7.57 5.86 -30.11
CA ASN A 198 6.30 6.32 -29.53
C ASN A 198 5.93 5.57 -28.22
N PRO A 199 6.81 5.57 -27.21
CA PRO A 199 6.72 4.66 -26.08
C PRO A 199 5.46 4.88 -25.24
N HIS A 200 5.02 6.13 -25.11
CA HIS A 200 3.83 6.52 -24.36
C HIS A 200 2.54 5.98 -24.99
N ILE A 201 2.46 5.91 -26.33
CA ILE A 201 1.28 5.39 -27.04
C ILE A 201 1.16 3.88 -26.81
N TRP A 202 2.25 3.14 -27.02
CA TRP A 202 2.23 1.69 -26.86
C TRP A 202 1.97 1.28 -25.42
N LEU A 203 2.62 1.95 -24.47
CA LEU A 203 2.37 1.66 -23.07
C LEU A 203 0.90 1.94 -22.69
N ASP A 204 0.33 3.07 -23.13
CA ASP A 204 -1.06 3.41 -22.82
C ASP A 204 -2.06 2.39 -23.38
N ASN A 205 -1.83 1.90 -24.60
CA ASN A 205 -2.61 0.84 -25.22
C ASN A 205 -2.53 -0.48 -24.43
N ASP A 206 -1.35 -0.81 -23.92
CA ASP A 206 -1.06 -2.12 -23.32
C ASP A 206 -1.37 -2.20 -21.81
N ILE A 207 -1.73 -1.08 -21.14
CA ILE A 207 -1.98 -1.03 -19.67
C ILE A 207 -2.89 -2.16 -19.21
N HIS A 208 -4.03 -2.37 -19.89
CA HIS A 208 -5.00 -3.38 -19.47
C HIS A 208 -4.41 -4.79 -19.52
N SER A 209 -3.66 -5.11 -20.59
CA SER A 209 -3.00 -6.41 -20.75
C SER A 209 -1.87 -6.60 -19.72
N ILE A 210 -1.09 -5.54 -19.46
CA ILE A 210 -0.05 -5.55 -18.42
C ILE A 210 -0.66 -5.86 -17.05
N LYS A 211 -1.73 -5.17 -16.67
CA LYS A 211 -2.44 -5.42 -15.40
C LYS A 211 -2.91 -6.86 -15.28
N LYS A 212 -3.59 -7.38 -16.32
CA LYS A 212 -4.02 -8.78 -16.37
C LYS A 212 -2.84 -9.75 -16.18
N GLY A 213 -1.69 -9.45 -16.76
CA GLY A 213 -0.49 -10.28 -16.65
C GLY A 213 0.01 -10.50 -15.22
N PHE A 214 -0.31 -9.62 -14.26
CA PHE A 214 0.02 -9.84 -12.84
C PHE A 214 -0.90 -10.89 -12.18
N PHE A 215 -2.19 -10.83 -12.48
CA PHE A 215 -3.21 -11.67 -11.84
C PHE A 215 -3.43 -13.01 -12.56
N LYS A 216 -3.05 -13.08 -13.84
CA LYS A 216 -3.14 -14.29 -14.66
C LYS A 216 -2.19 -15.37 -14.15
N LYS A 217 -2.72 -16.57 -13.90
CA LYS A 217 -1.95 -17.79 -13.64
C LYS A 217 -1.77 -18.56 -14.95
N ASP A 218 -2.65 -19.53 -15.22
CA ASP A 218 -2.56 -20.40 -16.41
C ASP A 218 -3.47 -19.92 -17.55
N GLU A 219 -4.73 -19.59 -17.25
CA GLU A 219 -5.74 -19.16 -18.23
C GLU A 219 -6.02 -17.66 -18.15
N ASP A 220 -6.42 -17.09 -19.30
CA ASP A 220 -6.81 -15.68 -19.39
C ASP A 220 -8.31 -15.50 -19.15
N ASP A 221 -8.70 -14.37 -18.55
CA ASP A 221 -10.10 -14.03 -18.24
C ASP A 221 -10.27 -12.49 -18.19
N THR A 222 -11.46 -12.00 -17.90
CA THR A 222 -11.68 -10.58 -17.55
C THR A 222 -10.83 -10.18 -16.34
N LEU A 223 -10.40 -8.93 -16.29
CA LEU A 223 -9.59 -8.44 -15.17
C LEU A 223 -10.33 -8.61 -13.83
N ASP A 224 -11.65 -8.38 -13.79
CA ASP A 224 -12.45 -8.54 -12.58
C ASP A 224 -12.41 -9.97 -12.02
N ASN A 225 -12.52 -11.00 -12.89
CA ASN A 225 -12.43 -12.39 -12.47
C ASN A 225 -11.01 -12.76 -12.01
N LEU A 226 -9.98 -12.31 -12.73
CA LEU A 226 -8.58 -12.55 -12.35
C LEU A 226 -8.26 -11.93 -10.98
N VAL A 227 -8.71 -10.69 -10.76
CA VAL A 227 -8.56 -9.99 -9.48
C VAL A 227 -9.37 -10.68 -8.39
N SER A 228 -10.64 -11.05 -8.64
CA SER A 228 -11.47 -11.77 -7.66
C SER A 228 -10.78 -13.05 -7.19
N ASN A 229 -10.32 -13.89 -8.12
CA ASN A 229 -9.60 -15.13 -7.82
C ASN A 229 -8.34 -14.87 -6.96
N PHE A 230 -7.55 -13.85 -7.31
CA PHE A 230 -6.36 -13.47 -6.56
C PHE A 230 -6.69 -12.99 -5.14
N ILE A 231 -7.67 -12.10 -4.99
CA ILE A 231 -8.08 -11.58 -3.67
C ILE A 231 -8.67 -12.71 -2.81
N VAL A 232 -9.53 -13.56 -3.35
CA VAL A 232 -10.12 -14.69 -2.63
C VAL A 232 -9.05 -15.67 -2.14
N ASP A 233 -8.02 -15.94 -2.94
CA ASP A 233 -6.87 -16.75 -2.51
C ASP A 233 -6.14 -16.12 -1.33
N MET A 234 -5.87 -14.80 -1.38
CA MET A 234 -5.23 -14.09 -0.27
C MET A 234 -6.07 -14.10 1.00
N LEU A 235 -7.38 -13.81 0.87
CA LEU A 235 -8.32 -13.86 1.99
C LEU A 235 -8.40 -15.25 2.61
N THR A 236 -8.35 -16.31 1.79
CA THR A 236 -8.35 -17.70 2.24
C THR A 236 -7.07 -18.03 3.02
N GLN A 237 -5.91 -17.60 2.53
CA GLN A 237 -4.62 -17.84 3.18
C GLN A 237 -4.47 -17.07 4.51
N LYS A 238 -4.98 -15.83 4.57
CA LYS A 238 -4.93 -14.95 5.75
C LYS A 238 -6.24 -14.95 6.55
N ARG A 239 -7.06 -16.00 6.41
CA ARG A 239 -8.44 -16.00 6.93
C ARG A 239 -8.51 -15.77 8.44
N ASP A 240 -7.54 -16.28 9.20
CA ASP A 240 -7.52 -16.12 10.65
C ASP A 240 -7.29 -14.65 11.06
N GLU A 241 -6.46 -13.92 10.29
CA GLU A 241 -6.21 -12.50 10.47
C GLU A 241 -7.48 -11.67 10.23
N PHE A 242 -8.35 -12.10 9.32
CA PHE A 242 -9.53 -11.32 8.89
C PHE A 242 -10.87 -11.82 9.46
N THR A 243 -10.85 -12.90 10.24
CA THR A 243 -12.07 -13.47 10.82
C THR A 243 -12.65 -12.56 11.90
N ILE A 244 -13.96 -12.35 11.84
CA ILE A 244 -14.79 -11.68 12.85
C ILE A 244 -15.96 -12.59 13.24
N TYR A 245 -16.58 -12.32 14.38
CA TYR A 245 -17.71 -13.10 14.89
C TYR A 245 -18.90 -12.21 15.24
N TYR A 246 -20.09 -12.74 15.01
CA TYR A 246 -21.36 -12.20 15.50
C TYR A 246 -22.29 -13.35 15.95
N ASP A 247 -22.57 -13.43 17.24
CA ASP A 247 -23.26 -14.55 17.90
C ASP A 247 -22.55 -15.88 17.54
N LYS A 248 -23.26 -16.80 16.87
CA LYS A 248 -22.72 -18.07 16.39
C LYS A 248 -22.10 -17.98 14.99
N TYR A 249 -22.24 -16.85 14.30
CA TYR A 249 -21.84 -16.71 12.90
C TYR A 249 -20.38 -16.30 12.78
N LYS A 250 -19.65 -16.98 11.89
CA LYS A 250 -18.28 -16.67 11.53
C LYS A 250 -18.26 -15.84 10.25
N GLY A 251 -17.68 -14.65 10.32
CA GLY A 251 -17.55 -13.73 9.18
C GLY A 251 -16.11 -13.47 8.78
N ILE A 252 -15.91 -12.98 7.56
CA ILE A 252 -14.64 -12.35 7.15
C ILE A 252 -14.85 -10.85 6.94
N LEU A 253 -13.91 -10.04 7.44
CA LEU A 253 -13.93 -8.59 7.30
C LEU A 253 -12.91 -8.12 6.26
N THR A 254 -13.36 -7.32 5.31
CA THR A 254 -12.50 -6.58 4.38
C THR A 254 -12.66 -5.07 4.55
N TYR A 255 -11.69 -4.33 4.06
CA TYR A 255 -11.69 -2.87 4.07
C TYR A 255 -11.53 -2.31 2.66
N SER A 256 -12.55 -1.61 2.16
CA SER A 256 -12.57 -0.96 0.85
C SER A 256 -12.05 -1.87 -0.27
N ILE A 257 -12.49 -3.14 -0.30
CA ILE A 257 -11.89 -4.16 -1.19
C ILE A 257 -12.26 -3.98 -2.67
N GLY A 258 -13.37 -3.27 -2.97
CA GLY A 258 -13.92 -3.15 -4.32
C GLY A 258 -14.65 -4.43 -4.77
N ASN A 259 -15.56 -4.33 -5.74
CA ASN A 259 -16.31 -5.47 -6.29
C ASN A 259 -16.89 -6.45 -5.23
N VAL A 260 -17.38 -5.92 -4.10
CA VAL A 260 -17.78 -6.69 -2.90
C VAL A 260 -18.75 -7.84 -3.21
N SER A 261 -19.65 -7.65 -4.19
CA SER A 261 -20.59 -8.71 -4.59
C SER A 261 -19.90 -9.93 -5.20
N ILE A 262 -18.91 -9.71 -6.07
CA ILE A 262 -18.21 -10.79 -6.77
C ILE A 262 -17.26 -11.48 -5.77
N ILE A 263 -16.37 -10.70 -5.15
CA ILE A 263 -15.38 -11.21 -4.19
C ILE A 263 -16.06 -11.91 -3.01
N GLY A 264 -17.12 -11.30 -2.45
CA GLY A 264 -17.84 -11.85 -1.32
C GLY A 264 -18.55 -13.17 -1.64
N ASN A 265 -19.17 -13.27 -2.81
CA ASN A 265 -19.79 -14.53 -3.25
C ASN A 265 -18.73 -15.62 -3.47
N ASP A 266 -17.69 -15.32 -4.25
CA ASP A 266 -16.63 -16.28 -4.58
C ASP A 266 -15.91 -16.78 -3.31
N PHE A 267 -15.66 -15.87 -2.36
CA PHE A 267 -15.08 -16.23 -1.07
C PHE A 267 -15.97 -17.21 -0.29
N LEU A 268 -17.27 -16.93 -0.17
CA LEU A 268 -18.21 -17.75 0.61
C LEU A 268 -18.48 -19.11 -0.04
N VAL A 269 -18.44 -19.19 -1.36
CA VAL A 269 -18.52 -20.47 -2.09
C VAL A 269 -17.27 -21.31 -1.84
N LYS A 270 -16.08 -20.68 -1.88
CA LYS A 270 -14.80 -21.38 -1.69
C LYS A 270 -14.53 -21.77 -0.23
N ASN A 271 -14.96 -20.93 0.72
CA ASN A 271 -14.69 -21.07 2.15
C ASN A 271 -15.99 -21.32 2.90
N SER A 272 -16.53 -22.54 2.75
CA SER A 272 -17.83 -22.89 3.31
C SER A 272 -17.88 -22.87 4.85
N ASP A 273 -16.76 -22.73 5.55
CA ASP A 273 -16.78 -22.56 7.01
C ASP A 273 -17.11 -21.12 7.45
N PHE A 274 -17.25 -20.17 6.52
CA PHE A 274 -17.72 -18.82 6.78
C PHE A 274 -19.20 -18.65 6.44
N ASP A 275 -19.91 -17.90 7.28
CA ASP A 275 -21.36 -17.68 7.17
C ASP A 275 -21.68 -16.36 6.47
N PHE A 276 -20.82 -15.35 6.64
CA PHE A 276 -20.98 -14.04 5.98
C PHE A 276 -19.65 -13.38 5.62
N PHE A 277 -19.73 -12.44 4.69
CA PHE A 277 -18.66 -11.56 4.26
C PHE A 277 -19.07 -10.12 4.56
N MET A 278 -18.16 -9.31 5.07
CA MET A 278 -18.40 -7.92 5.44
C MET A 278 -17.29 -7.04 4.88
N ASP A 279 -17.64 -5.98 4.15
CA ASP A 279 -16.71 -4.92 3.75
C ASP A 279 -17.10 -3.61 4.44
N ILE A 280 -16.10 -2.88 4.96
CA ILE A 280 -16.26 -1.52 5.48
C ILE A 280 -15.37 -0.56 4.70
N ASN A 281 -15.84 0.67 4.43
CA ASN A 281 -15.01 1.72 3.83
C ASN A 281 -14.61 2.80 4.84
N GLY A 282 -13.70 3.70 4.43
CA GLY A 282 -13.22 4.78 5.30
C GLY A 282 -14.29 5.78 5.78
N ARG A 283 -15.51 5.73 5.25
CA ARG A 283 -16.67 6.53 5.69
C ARG A 283 -17.60 5.76 6.65
N GLY A 284 -17.22 4.53 7.03
CA GLY A 284 -17.99 3.64 7.89
C GLY A 284 -19.15 2.94 7.18
N ASN A 285 -19.27 3.02 5.85
CA ASN A 285 -20.34 2.29 5.14
C ASN A 285 -20.02 0.79 5.13
N ILE A 286 -21.02 -0.03 5.41
CA ILE A 286 -20.91 -1.48 5.48
C ILE A 286 -21.63 -2.12 4.29
N SER A 287 -21.01 -3.16 3.72
CA SER A 287 -21.62 -4.06 2.76
C SER A 287 -21.50 -5.50 3.24
N PHE A 288 -22.63 -6.21 3.38
CA PHE A 288 -22.67 -7.62 3.74
C PHE A 288 -23.03 -8.51 2.57
N ARG A 289 -22.44 -9.71 2.51
CA ARG A 289 -22.89 -10.83 1.68
C ARG A 289 -23.02 -12.08 2.55
N ALA A 290 -23.97 -12.95 2.21
CA ALA A 290 -24.07 -14.30 2.76
C ALA A 290 -24.46 -15.28 1.66
N ASN A 291 -24.31 -16.57 1.94
CA ASN A 291 -24.67 -17.66 1.04
C ASN A 291 -25.63 -18.62 1.76
N ASP A 292 -26.81 -18.10 2.14
CA ASP A 292 -27.91 -18.79 2.83
C ASP A 292 -27.62 -19.33 4.24
N LYS A 293 -26.47 -18.97 4.83
CA LYS A 293 -26.05 -19.40 6.18
C LYS A 293 -26.36 -18.41 7.29
N ALA A 294 -26.41 -17.12 6.97
CA ALA A 294 -26.72 -16.05 7.89
C ALA A 294 -27.70 -15.07 7.23
N ASP A 295 -28.65 -14.56 8.01
CA ASP A 295 -29.54 -13.47 7.58
C ASP A 295 -28.86 -12.12 7.87
N VAL A 296 -28.02 -11.66 6.93
CA VAL A 296 -27.23 -10.44 7.12
C VAL A 296 -28.08 -9.17 7.18
N SER A 297 -29.35 -9.24 6.78
CA SER A 297 -30.29 -8.12 6.93
C SER A 297 -30.62 -7.83 8.39
N LYS A 298 -30.69 -8.88 9.22
CA LYS A 298 -30.89 -8.75 10.67
C LYS A 298 -29.63 -8.23 11.34
N ILE A 299 -28.47 -8.83 11.06
CA ILE A 299 -27.17 -8.35 11.58
C ILE A 299 -27.00 -6.86 11.27
N SER A 300 -27.25 -6.47 10.02
CA SER A 300 -27.12 -5.08 9.60
C SER A 300 -28.10 -4.14 10.30
N LYS A 301 -29.34 -4.58 10.54
CA LYS A 301 -30.36 -3.79 11.24
C LYS A 301 -30.01 -3.61 12.70
N ASP A 302 -29.64 -4.69 13.38
CA ASP A 302 -29.44 -4.72 14.83
C ASP A 302 -28.15 -4.00 15.23
N VAL A 303 -27.10 -4.12 14.42
CA VAL A 303 -25.78 -3.56 14.76
C VAL A 303 -25.53 -2.20 14.11
N PHE A 304 -25.93 -2.02 12.85
CA PHE A 304 -25.53 -0.89 12.00
C PHE A 304 -26.70 -0.03 11.49
N GLY A 305 -27.91 -0.22 12.04
CA GLY A 305 -29.11 0.54 11.65
C GLY A 305 -29.47 0.42 10.17
N GLY A 306 -29.00 -0.64 9.51
CA GLY A 306 -29.14 -0.87 8.07
C GLY A 306 -30.22 -1.89 7.73
N GLY A 307 -30.06 -2.54 6.58
CA GLY A 307 -30.96 -3.59 6.10
C GLY A 307 -30.73 -3.98 4.64
N GLY A 308 -31.60 -4.84 4.11
CA GLY A 308 -31.51 -5.36 2.75
C GLY A 308 -32.12 -6.76 2.65
N HIS A 309 -31.57 -7.56 1.72
CA HIS A 309 -31.93 -8.97 1.56
C HIS A 309 -31.12 -9.85 2.52
N ALA A 310 -31.64 -11.04 2.83
CA ALA A 310 -31.01 -12.00 3.73
C ALA A 310 -29.55 -12.33 3.34
N ASN A 311 -29.22 -12.33 2.04
CA ASN A 311 -27.88 -12.60 1.51
C ASN A 311 -27.10 -11.35 1.05
N ALA A 312 -27.71 -10.16 1.07
CA ALA A 312 -27.07 -8.94 0.61
C ALA A 312 -27.70 -7.73 1.29
N SER A 313 -26.96 -7.12 2.21
CA SER A 313 -27.43 -5.98 3.01
C SER A 313 -26.35 -4.93 3.16
N GLY A 314 -26.73 -3.75 3.63
CA GLY A 314 -25.80 -2.67 3.91
C GLY A 314 -26.24 -1.85 5.12
N GLY A 315 -25.30 -1.13 5.70
CA GLY A 315 -25.52 -0.30 6.89
C GLY A 315 -24.41 0.72 7.05
N ARG A 316 -24.37 1.39 8.20
CA ARG A 316 -23.33 2.36 8.50
C ARG A 316 -22.90 2.30 9.96
N PHE A 317 -21.59 2.30 10.18
CA PHE A 317 -21.00 2.41 11.49
C PHE A 317 -20.74 3.89 11.82
N GLU A 318 -21.73 4.56 12.40
CA GLU A 318 -21.73 6.02 12.60
C GLU A 318 -20.56 6.56 13.45
N THR A 319 -20.09 5.79 14.43
CA THR A 319 -18.95 6.18 15.29
C THR A 319 -17.61 5.64 14.81
N TYR A 320 -17.55 5.08 13.59
CA TYR A 320 -16.32 4.53 13.02
C TYR A 320 -15.25 5.61 12.87
N LYS A 321 -14.04 5.30 13.32
CA LYS A 321 -12.85 6.11 13.06
C LYS A 321 -11.96 5.34 12.10
N ASP A 322 -11.68 5.97 10.96
CA ASP A 322 -10.83 5.34 9.96
C ASP A 322 -9.40 5.16 10.48
N SER A 323 -8.70 4.16 9.94
CA SER A 323 -7.31 3.87 10.30
C SER A 323 -6.51 3.39 9.09
N PHE A 324 -5.18 3.53 9.17
CA PHE A 324 -4.23 2.99 8.22
C PHE A 324 -3.72 1.60 8.62
N ILE A 325 -4.07 1.14 9.83
CA ILE A 325 -3.74 -0.18 10.36
C ILE A 325 -5.00 -1.03 10.35
N TYR A 326 -5.00 -2.11 9.57
CA TYR A 326 -6.14 -3.00 9.45
C TYR A 326 -6.62 -3.56 10.81
N ASP A 327 -5.70 -3.90 11.72
CA ASP A 327 -6.05 -4.44 13.03
C ASP A 327 -6.87 -3.47 13.88
N GLU A 328 -6.66 -2.15 13.76
CA GLU A 328 -7.47 -1.15 14.44
C GLU A 328 -8.88 -1.06 13.84
N ILE A 329 -9.01 -1.23 12.52
CA ILE A 329 -10.29 -1.30 11.81
C ILE A 329 -11.07 -2.53 12.27
N LYS A 330 -10.40 -3.69 12.25
CA LYS A 330 -10.98 -4.96 12.67
C LYS A 330 -11.41 -4.92 14.13
N SER A 331 -10.58 -4.37 15.02
CA SER A 331 -10.89 -4.26 16.44
C SER A 331 -12.15 -3.43 16.69
N GLN A 332 -12.28 -2.27 16.03
CA GLN A 332 -13.49 -1.45 16.11
C GLN A 332 -14.75 -2.18 15.61
N VAL A 333 -14.64 -2.90 14.49
CA VAL A 333 -15.77 -3.65 13.93
C VAL A 333 -16.15 -4.82 14.84
N GLN A 334 -15.17 -5.58 15.34
CA GLN A 334 -15.43 -6.70 16.24
C GLN A 334 -16.07 -6.22 17.55
N GLU A 335 -15.57 -5.14 18.16
CA GLU A 335 -16.17 -4.54 19.35
C GLU A 335 -17.64 -4.14 19.09
N LYS A 336 -17.91 -3.54 17.94
CA LYS A 336 -19.26 -3.12 17.57
C LYS A 336 -20.22 -4.29 17.37
N LEU A 337 -19.76 -5.39 16.76
CA LEU A 337 -20.53 -6.63 16.62
C LEU A 337 -20.84 -7.25 17.99
N THR A 338 -19.85 -7.32 18.89
CA THR A 338 -20.01 -7.87 20.24
C THR A 338 -20.97 -7.04 21.11
N ILE A 339 -20.97 -5.71 21.00
CA ILE A 339 -21.96 -4.87 21.70
C ILE A 339 -23.37 -5.15 21.17
N GLY A 340 -23.52 -5.33 19.85
CA GLY A 340 -24.81 -5.61 19.22
C GLY A 340 -25.42 -6.93 19.69
N GLU A 341 -24.61 -7.96 19.97
CA GLU A 341 -25.07 -9.24 20.54
C GLU A 341 -25.74 -9.08 21.91
N ASN A 342 -25.29 -8.13 22.73
CA ASN A 342 -25.80 -7.94 24.08
C ASN A 342 -27.12 -7.14 24.12
N HIS A 343 -27.59 -6.64 22.98
CA HIS A 343 -28.76 -5.75 22.88
C HIS A 343 -29.88 -6.28 21.95
N GLY A 344 -29.64 -7.39 21.24
CA GLY A 344 -30.66 -8.12 20.45
C GLY A 344 -31.10 -9.37 21.17
#